data_AF-A0A7V9UQ50-F1
#
_entry.id   AF-A0A7V9UQ50-F1
#
_cell.length_a   1.000
_cell.length_b   1.000
_cell.length_c   1.000
_cell.angle_alpha   90.00
_cell.angle_beta   90.00
_cell.angle_gamma   90.00
#
_symmetry.space_group_name_H-M   'P 1'
#
loop_
_entity.id
_entity.type
_entity.pdbx_description
1 polymer ?
#
loop_
_entity_poly.entity_id
_entity_poly.type
_entity_poly.pdbx_seq_one_letter_code
_entity_poly.pdbx_strand_id
1 'polypeptide(L)'
;MLHPIVKDGKWGYINNQGKIVIEPQFDMARDFHDGLALVTKYGATYADDRYGYIDETGKLVIEQRIPSTSRDFTDEFTSRYRFSEGLAVIPSEYKLENNFNRVEKTACLDKTGKTLFELDTNHRVRSVFSDGLLLVEVREPGSDFEPLENVSRANVKYGYVDRTGKFVIEPKYSLAKPFSEGLAAVTIGGQQNGSYKINDGYIDKTGKVVIEPQFDNALRFSEGLAAVMDSSDKWKYIDQTGKVVVTPEDLSISGGGEFHDGIAVVRSNTGYSLIDKSGKSPFPSAFKPTDKSLFSGGLMLVSDLGGKFQIIDKEGEIVATPDFSSAGKDITVGEFRGGVARVLSKDNRDLSVGYVNKKGEWIWKITK
;
A
#
# COMPACT_ATOMS: atom_id res chain seq x y z
N MET A 1 -14.49 -12.41 4.84
CA MET A 1 -13.23 -11.68 5.11
C MET A 1 -12.87 -11.87 6.56
N LEU A 2 -11.57 -12.02 6.82
CA LEU A 2 -11.00 -12.15 8.15
C LEU A 2 -10.14 -10.94 8.48
N HIS A 3 -10.15 -10.55 9.75
CA HIS A 3 -9.45 -9.38 10.27
C HIS A 3 -8.47 -9.80 11.37
N PRO A 4 -7.20 -9.37 11.31
CA PRO A 4 -6.19 -9.79 12.27
C PRO A 4 -6.41 -9.15 13.64
N ILE A 5 -6.45 -9.95 14.70
CA ILE A 5 -6.58 -9.50 16.08
C ILE A 5 -5.35 -9.90 16.89
N VAL A 6 -5.08 -9.18 17.97
CA VAL A 6 -4.08 -9.58 18.96
C VAL A 6 -4.73 -9.77 20.33
N LYS A 7 -4.49 -10.93 20.92
CA LYS A 7 -4.94 -11.29 22.26
C LYS A 7 -3.82 -12.07 22.94
N ASP A 8 -3.51 -11.70 24.19
CA ASP A 8 -2.45 -12.33 24.99
C ASP A 8 -1.08 -12.38 24.29
N GLY A 9 -0.76 -11.33 23.51
CA GLY A 9 0.50 -11.21 22.76
C GLY A 9 0.61 -12.08 21.51
N LYS A 10 -0.48 -12.76 21.10
CA LYS A 10 -0.54 -13.56 19.87
C LYS A 10 -1.56 -13.01 18.90
N TRP A 11 -1.26 -13.19 17.62
CA TRP A 11 -2.13 -12.84 16.51
C TRP A 11 -3.05 -14.01 16.15
N GLY A 12 -4.31 -13.68 15.91
CA GLY A 12 -5.36 -14.55 15.39
C GLY A 12 -6.25 -13.77 14.44
N TYR A 13 -7.43 -14.29 14.12
CA TYR A 13 -8.34 -13.65 13.18
C TYR A 13 -9.80 -13.74 13.60
N ILE A 14 -10.54 -12.65 13.39
CA ILE A 14 -12.00 -12.59 13.53
C ILE A 14 -12.67 -12.46 12.18
N ASN A 15 -13.93 -12.89 12.07
CA ASN A 15 -14.78 -12.56 10.94
C ASN A 15 -15.47 -11.19 11.10
N ASN A 16 -16.28 -10.80 10.12
CA ASN A 16 -17.02 -9.53 10.12
C ASN A 16 -18.07 -9.40 11.25
N GLN A 17 -18.39 -10.51 11.95
CA GLN A 17 -19.27 -10.52 13.11
C GLN A 17 -18.51 -10.45 14.44
N GLY A 18 -17.18 -10.33 14.41
CA GLY A 18 -16.34 -10.29 15.61
C GLY A 18 -16.04 -11.66 16.22
N LYS A 19 -16.50 -12.76 15.59
CA LYS A 19 -16.22 -14.12 16.06
C LYS A 19 -14.80 -14.51 15.68
N ILE A 20 -14.04 -15.00 16.65
CA ILE A 20 -12.71 -15.62 16.41
C ILE A 20 -12.90 -16.83 15.49
N VAL A 21 -12.23 -16.81 14.35
CA VAL A 21 -12.19 -17.91 13.37
C VAL A 21 -10.87 -18.65 13.48
N ILE A 22 -9.77 -17.92 13.69
CA ILE A 22 -8.45 -18.50 13.91
C ILE A 22 -7.97 -18.01 15.26
N GLU A 23 -7.82 -18.95 16.20
CA GLU A 23 -7.38 -18.63 17.56
C GLU A 23 -6.00 -17.95 17.54
N PRO A 24 -5.78 -16.93 18.40
CA PRO A 24 -4.50 -16.29 18.59
C PRO A 24 -3.37 -17.28 18.86
N GLN A 25 -2.49 -17.45 17.89
CA GLN A 25 -1.41 -18.45 17.94
C GLN A 25 -0.14 -18.02 17.17
N PHE A 26 -0.24 -16.98 16.35
CA PHE A 26 0.86 -16.44 15.56
C PHE A 26 1.54 -15.30 16.29
N ASP A 27 2.75 -14.99 15.87
CA ASP A 27 3.52 -13.86 16.41
C ASP A 27 3.28 -12.57 15.68
N MET A 28 3.06 -12.71 14.39
CA MET A 28 2.67 -11.67 13.48
C MET A 28 1.71 -12.30 12.49
N ALA A 29 0.73 -11.53 12.08
CA ALA A 29 -0.23 -11.93 11.07
C ALA A 29 -0.61 -10.72 10.22
N ARG A 30 -0.65 -10.88 8.90
CA ARG A 30 -1.03 -9.84 7.94
C ARG A 30 -2.47 -10.02 7.47
N ASP A 31 -2.99 -8.98 6.82
CA ASP A 31 -4.31 -9.07 6.19
C ASP A 31 -4.35 -10.18 5.13
N PHE A 32 -5.52 -10.80 4.97
CA PHE A 32 -5.76 -11.75 3.90
C PHE A 32 -5.81 -11.02 2.55
N HIS A 33 -5.02 -11.49 1.59
CA HIS A 33 -5.11 -11.12 0.19
C HIS A 33 -5.17 -12.39 -0.66
N ASP A 34 -6.08 -12.41 -1.64
CA ASP A 34 -6.37 -13.59 -2.46
C ASP A 34 -6.62 -14.88 -1.64
N GLY A 35 -7.18 -14.76 -0.44
CA GLY A 35 -7.48 -15.89 0.44
C GLY A 35 -6.27 -16.50 1.16
N LEU A 36 -5.11 -15.85 1.12
CA LEU A 36 -3.92 -16.23 1.91
C LEU A 36 -3.44 -15.06 2.76
N ALA A 37 -2.89 -15.35 3.94
CA ALA A 37 -2.28 -14.36 4.82
C ALA A 37 -0.89 -14.79 5.28
N LEU A 38 0.04 -13.84 5.30
CA LEU A 38 1.39 -14.06 5.82
C LEU A 38 1.37 -14.08 7.35
N VAL A 39 1.99 -15.10 7.96
CA VAL A 39 2.08 -15.29 9.42
C VAL A 39 3.47 -15.74 9.87
N THR A 40 3.80 -15.52 11.15
CA THR A 40 5.02 -16.01 11.84
C THR A 40 4.69 -16.67 13.19
N LYS A 41 5.64 -17.35 13.84
CA LYS A 41 5.43 -18.08 15.13
C LYS A 41 6.62 -17.98 16.10
N TYR A 42 6.37 -17.81 17.42
CA TYR A 42 7.41 -17.57 18.44
C TYR A 42 8.01 -18.86 18.91
N GLY A 43 9.31 -18.81 19.16
CA GLY A 43 10.13 -19.96 19.50
C GLY A 43 11.28 -20.18 18.50
N ALA A 44 11.33 -19.40 17.44
CA ALA A 44 12.57 -19.17 16.72
C ALA A 44 13.50 -18.36 17.62
N THR A 45 14.68 -18.91 17.92
CA THR A 45 15.80 -18.06 18.32
C THR A 45 16.07 -17.08 17.17
N TYR A 46 16.86 -16.03 17.41
CA TYR A 46 17.44 -15.20 16.35
C TYR A 46 18.27 -16.00 15.32
N ALA A 47 18.19 -17.35 15.26
CA ALA A 47 18.76 -18.24 14.25
C ALA A 47 17.75 -19.00 13.33
N ASP A 48 16.40 -18.96 13.54
CA ASP A 48 15.46 -19.72 12.68
C ASP A 48 14.01 -19.17 12.52
N ASP A 49 13.85 -17.93 12.07
CA ASP A 49 12.52 -17.34 11.85
C ASP A 49 11.80 -18.03 10.67
N ARG A 50 10.70 -18.71 10.99
CA ARG A 50 9.79 -19.29 10.00
C ARG A 50 8.60 -18.37 9.79
N TYR A 51 8.34 -18.08 8.53
CA TYR A 51 7.11 -17.43 8.10
C TYR A 51 6.43 -18.31 7.05
N GLY A 52 5.16 -18.05 6.82
CA GLY A 52 4.43 -18.80 5.82
C GLY A 52 3.09 -18.16 5.52
N TYR A 53 2.34 -18.84 4.67
CA TYR A 53 1.02 -18.40 4.28
C TYR A 53 -0.02 -19.39 4.78
N ILE A 54 -1.04 -18.86 5.45
CA ILE A 54 -2.20 -19.63 5.89
C ILE A 54 -3.41 -19.33 5.01
N ASP A 55 -4.32 -20.29 4.89
CA ASP A 55 -5.65 -20.08 4.34
C ASP A 55 -6.64 -19.52 5.38
N GLU A 56 -7.86 -19.23 4.95
CA GLU A 56 -8.92 -18.68 5.82
C GLU A 56 -9.38 -19.65 6.93
N THR A 57 -8.96 -20.91 6.90
CA THR A 57 -9.18 -21.87 8.00
C THR A 57 -8.08 -21.82 9.06
N GLY A 58 -6.99 -21.09 8.79
CA GLY A 58 -5.78 -21.05 9.61
C GLY A 58 -4.78 -22.15 9.30
N LYS A 59 -5.01 -22.95 8.25
CA LYS A 59 -4.10 -24.02 7.84
C LYS A 59 -2.93 -23.43 7.07
N LEU A 60 -1.72 -23.84 7.42
CA LEU A 60 -0.50 -23.50 6.67
C LEU A 60 -0.54 -24.14 5.28
N VAL A 61 -0.43 -23.31 4.25
CA VAL A 61 -0.41 -23.70 2.83
C VAL A 61 1.02 -23.65 2.28
N ILE A 62 1.78 -22.63 2.66
CA ILE A 62 3.15 -22.42 2.18
C ILE A 62 4.04 -22.20 3.40
N GLU A 63 5.08 -23.02 3.57
CA GLU A 63 6.11 -22.84 4.60
C GLU A 63 7.37 -22.28 3.96
N GLN A 64 7.94 -21.22 4.54
CA GLN A 64 9.18 -20.60 4.09
C GLN A 64 10.12 -20.35 5.28
N ARG A 65 11.42 -20.45 5.02
CA ARG A 65 12.46 -20.28 6.05
C ARG A 65 13.30 -19.06 5.69
N ILE A 66 13.42 -18.11 6.61
CA ILE A 66 14.40 -17.03 6.50
C ILE A 66 15.51 -17.33 7.51
N PRO A 67 16.78 -17.31 7.11
CA PRO A 67 17.84 -17.27 8.10
C PRO A 67 17.66 -15.99 8.90
N SER A 68 17.42 -16.10 10.19
CA SER A 68 17.15 -14.93 11.02
C SER A 68 18.45 -14.21 11.30
N THR A 69 18.50 -12.97 10.84
CA THR A 69 19.23 -11.88 11.51
C THR A 69 18.56 -10.54 11.27
N SER A 70 17.48 -10.47 10.47
CA SER A 70 17.17 -9.20 9.82
C SER A 70 16.04 -8.42 10.47
N ARG A 71 16.36 -7.16 10.73
CA ARG A 71 15.45 -6.04 10.96
C ARG A 71 14.50 -5.77 9.77
N ASP A 72 14.36 -6.71 8.82
CA ASP A 72 13.63 -6.54 7.56
C ASP A 72 12.12 -6.82 7.70
N PHE A 73 11.65 -7.32 8.84
CA PHE A 73 10.22 -7.62 9.05
C PHE A 73 9.40 -6.39 9.49
N THR A 74 9.70 -5.21 8.95
CA THR A 74 8.81 -4.05 9.15
C THR A 74 7.51 -4.20 8.35
N ASP A 75 6.45 -3.51 8.79
CA ASP A 75 5.14 -3.46 8.13
C ASP A 75 5.25 -3.06 6.66
N GLU A 76 6.04 -2.04 6.37
CA GLU A 76 6.27 -1.55 5.01
C GLU A 76 6.91 -2.63 4.13
N PHE A 77 7.86 -3.39 4.67
CA PHE A 77 8.60 -4.39 3.90
C PHE A 77 7.75 -5.63 3.61
N THR A 78 7.08 -6.16 4.63
CA THR A 78 6.22 -7.37 4.50
C THR A 78 4.95 -7.11 3.71
N SER A 79 4.49 -5.85 3.60
CA SER A 79 3.33 -5.49 2.78
C SER A 79 3.50 -5.86 1.29
N ARG A 80 4.74 -5.94 0.80
CA ARG A 80 5.07 -6.33 -0.58
C ARG A 80 5.07 -7.85 -0.80
N TYR A 81 5.03 -8.62 0.27
CA TYR A 81 5.00 -10.09 0.23
C TYR A 81 3.58 -10.65 0.29
N ARG A 82 2.56 -9.81 0.35
CA ARG A 82 1.17 -10.27 0.23
C ARG A 82 0.92 -10.86 -1.17
N PHE A 83 -0.05 -11.76 -1.25
CA PHE A 83 -0.59 -12.17 -2.54
C PHE A 83 -1.30 -10.99 -3.23
N SER A 84 -1.10 -10.89 -4.54
CA SER A 84 -1.85 -9.99 -5.42
C SER A 84 -2.01 -10.68 -6.76
N GLU A 85 -3.24 -10.70 -7.28
CA GLU A 85 -3.57 -11.43 -8.50
C GLU A 85 -3.12 -12.90 -8.41
N GLY A 86 -3.29 -13.55 -7.27
CA GLY A 86 -2.94 -14.96 -7.07
C GLY A 86 -1.44 -15.28 -7.07
N LEU A 87 -0.56 -14.26 -7.06
CA LEU A 87 0.88 -14.42 -6.99
C LEU A 87 1.47 -13.68 -5.79
N ALA A 88 2.53 -14.22 -5.20
CA ALA A 88 3.34 -13.53 -4.19
C ALA A 88 4.80 -13.54 -4.63
N VAL A 89 5.51 -12.45 -4.34
CA VAL A 89 6.91 -12.30 -4.72
C VAL A 89 7.73 -12.12 -3.46
N ILE A 90 8.53 -13.12 -3.11
CA ILE A 90 9.18 -13.24 -1.81
C ILE A 90 10.67 -13.54 -1.96
N PRO A 91 11.52 -13.16 -0.99
CA PRO A 91 12.89 -13.63 -0.95
C PRO A 91 12.95 -15.16 -0.89
N SER A 92 13.83 -15.77 -1.69
CA SER A 92 14.02 -17.23 -1.76
C SER A 92 15.45 -17.68 -1.43
N GLU A 93 16.44 -16.81 -1.61
CA GLU A 93 17.85 -17.12 -1.31
C GLU A 93 18.50 -15.95 -0.57
N TYR A 94 19.39 -16.28 0.37
CA TYR A 94 20.07 -15.31 1.21
C TYR A 94 21.56 -15.64 1.35
N LYS A 95 22.38 -14.60 1.46
CA LYS A 95 23.80 -14.71 1.80
C LYS A 95 24.12 -13.85 3.01
N LEU A 96 24.82 -14.44 3.97
CA LEU A 96 25.32 -13.72 5.14
C LEU A 96 26.51 -12.83 4.73
N GLU A 97 26.41 -11.54 5.00
CA GLU A 97 27.46 -10.55 4.71
C GLU A 97 27.44 -9.46 5.79
N ASN A 98 28.59 -9.20 6.43
CA ASN A 98 28.75 -8.19 7.48
C ASN A 98 27.71 -8.27 8.63
N ASN A 99 27.32 -9.49 9.05
CA ASN A 99 26.26 -9.77 10.04
C ASN A 99 24.83 -9.44 9.59
N PHE A 100 24.60 -9.23 8.29
CA PHE A 100 23.28 -9.06 7.69
C PHE A 100 23.00 -10.13 6.64
N ASN A 101 21.75 -10.55 6.51
CA ASN A 101 21.33 -11.45 5.44
C ASN A 101 20.91 -10.64 4.22
N ARG A 102 21.75 -10.65 3.19
CA ARG A 102 21.46 -10.05 1.89
C ARG A 102 20.58 -11.00 1.08
N VAL A 103 19.45 -10.52 0.58
CA VAL A 103 18.62 -11.28 -0.38
C VAL A 103 19.41 -11.47 -1.67
N GLU A 104 19.66 -12.71 -2.05
CA GLU A 104 20.33 -13.11 -3.29
C GLU A 104 19.34 -13.38 -4.42
N LYS A 105 18.17 -13.94 -4.08
CA LYS A 105 17.11 -14.20 -5.04
C LYS A 105 15.74 -13.91 -4.46
N THR A 106 14.83 -13.57 -5.37
CA THR A 106 13.42 -13.38 -5.09
C THR A 106 12.62 -14.33 -5.98
N ALA A 107 11.80 -15.18 -5.39
CA ALA A 107 10.91 -16.09 -6.11
C ALA A 107 9.50 -15.51 -6.24
N CYS A 108 8.89 -15.72 -7.40
CA CYS A 108 7.46 -15.56 -7.60
C CYS A 108 6.77 -16.91 -7.40
N LEU A 109 5.80 -16.96 -6.48
CA LEU A 109 5.05 -18.14 -6.10
C LEU A 109 3.59 -18.02 -6.52
N ASP A 110 2.99 -19.15 -6.91
CA ASP A 110 1.54 -19.29 -6.95
C ASP A 110 0.96 -19.59 -5.55
N LYS A 111 -0.38 -19.66 -5.45
CA LYS A 111 -1.10 -19.93 -4.19
C LYS A 111 -0.83 -21.30 -3.57
N THR A 112 -0.21 -22.23 -4.29
CA THR A 112 0.20 -23.54 -3.78
C THR A 112 1.61 -23.53 -3.21
N GLY A 113 2.35 -22.42 -3.39
CA GLY A 113 3.76 -22.30 -3.04
C GLY A 113 4.71 -22.77 -4.14
N LYS A 114 4.20 -23.11 -5.33
CA LYS A 114 5.05 -23.47 -6.46
C LYS A 114 5.74 -22.23 -7.01
N THR A 115 7.07 -22.29 -7.07
CA THR A 115 7.88 -21.27 -7.76
C THR A 115 7.59 -21.28 -9.26
N LEU A 116 7.21 -20.13 -9.79
CA LEU A 116 6.98 -19.91 -11.21
C LEU A 116 8.23 -19.39 -11.91
N PHE A 117 8.94 -18.45 -11.27
CA PHE A 117 10.22 -17.89 -11.72
C PHE A 117 10.99 -17.29 -10.55
N GLU A 118 12.28 -17.02 -10.76
CA GLU A 118 13.14 -16.31 -9.82
C GLU A 118 13.79 -15.09 -10.48
N LEU A 119 14.07 -14.07 -9.67
CA LEU A 119 14.81 -12.87 -10.04
C LEU A 119 16.09 -12.81 -9.18
N ASP A 120 17.21 -12.42 -9.78
CA ASP A 120 18.52 -12.33 -9.10
C ASP A 120 18.72 -10.99 -8.36
N THR A 121 19.89 -10.82 -7.74
CA THR A 121 20.27 -9.61 -6.96
C THR A 121 20.21 -8.29 -7.72
N ASN A 122 20.29 -8.31 -9.05
CA ASN A 122 20.21 -7.09 -9.85
C ASN A 122 18.78 -6.59 -9.97
N HIS A 123 17.79 -7.42 -9.61
CA HIS A 123 16.37 -7.17 -9.78
C HIS A 123 15.69 -6.97 -8.42
N ARG A 124 15.29 -5.74 -8.14
CA ARG A 124 14.57 -5.36 -6.92
C ARG A 124 13.09 -5.20 -7.19
N VAL A 125 12.31 -6.01 -6.51
CA VAL A 125 10.85 -5.95 -6.60
C VAL A 125 10.34 -4.74 -5.81
N ARG A 126 9.65 -3.84 -6.50
CA ARG A 126 9.18 -2.56 -5.95
C ARG A 126 7.68 -2.53 -5.68
N SER A 127 6.94 -3.52 -6.15
CA SER A 127 5.49 -3.64 -5.98
C SER A 127 5.03 -5.08 -5.84
N VAL A 128 3.74 -5.27 -5.56
CA VAL A 128 3.05 -6.53 -5.88
C VAL A 128 2.67 -6.54 -7.36
N PHE A 129 2.20 -7.68 -7.89
CA PHE A 129 1.54 -7.70 -9.20
C PHE A 129 0.34 -6.76 -9.20
N SER A 130 0.28 -5.91 -10.21
CA SER A 130 -0.80 -4.97 -10.44
C SER A 130 -1.03 -4.89 -11.94
N ASP A 131 -2.27 -5.13 -12.35
CA ASP A 131 -2.67 -5.11 -13.75
C ASP A 131 -1.93 -6.17 -14.61
N GLY A 132 -1.55 -7.30 -14.00
CA GLY A 132 -0.82 -8.39 -14.65
C GLY A 132 0.69 -8.17 -14.75
N LEU A 133 1.22 -7.04 -14.29
CA LEU A 133 2.63 -6.67 -14.38
C LEU A 133 3.24 -6.41 -13.00
N LEU A 134 4.52 -6.75 -12.86
CA LEU A 134 5.30 -6.51 -11.65
C LEU A 134 6.35 -5.43 -11.94
N LEU A 135 6.39 -4.40 -11.09
CA LEU A 135 7.41 -3.34 -11.19
C LEU A 135 8.75 -3.84 -10.64
N VAL A 136 9.75 -3.84 -11.50
CA VAL A 136 11.11 -4.28 -11.17
C VAL A 136 12.10 -3.14 -11.39
N GLU A 137 12.86 -2.86 -10.35
CA GLU A 137 14.04 -2.01 -10.42
C GLU A 137 15.25 -2.87 -10.80
N VAL A 138 16.02 -2.44 -11.79
CA VAL A 138 17.21 -3.11 -12.30
C VAL A 138 18.42 -2.19 -12.17
N ARG A 139 19.53 -2.74 -11.69
CA ARG A 139 20.81 -2.04 -11.63
C ARG A 139 21.57 -2.18 -12.95
N GLU A 140 22.17 -1.10 -13.43
CA GLU A 140 23.03 -1.18 -14.60
C GLU A 140 24.30 -2.01 -14.29
N PRO A 141 24.73 -2.91 -15.21
CA PRO A 141 25.96 -3.68 -15.03
C PRO A 141 27.19 -2.78 -14.87
N GLY A 142 28.03 -3.05 -13.86
CA GLY A 142 29.29 -2.33 -13.64
C GLY A 142 29.20 -1.12 -12.70
N SER A 143 28.05 -0.83 -12.09
CA SER A 143 28.04 -0.03 -10.86
C SER A 143 28.63 -0.89 -9.74
N ASP A 144 29.78 -0.50 -9.19
CA ASP A 144 30.37 -1.19 -8.05
C ASP A 144 29.33 -1.38 -6.93
N PHE A 145 29.43 -2.51 -6.21
CA PHE A 145 28.58 -2.87 -5.07
C PHE A 145 28.84 -1.92 -3.90
N GLU A 146 28.42 -0.67 -4.03
CA GLU A 146 28.24 0.24 -2.91
C GLU A 146 27.09 -0.29 -2.03
N PRO A 147 27.23 -0.26 -0.70
CA PRO A 147 26.13 -0.50 0.23
C PRO A 147 24.92 0.34 -0.15
N LEU A 148 23.74 -0.16 0.18
CA LEU A 148 22.45 0.34 -0.33
C LEU A 148 22.15 1.80 -0.07
N GLU A 149 22.84 2.39 0.88
CA GLU A 149 22.70 3.76 1.33
C GLU A 149 23.44 4.75 0.41
N ASN A 150 24.34 4.27 -0.46
CA ASN A 150 25.23 5.10 -1.28
C ASN A 150 25.04 4.97 -2.80
N VAL A 151 24.10 4.12 -3.27
CA VAL A 151 23.90 3.95 -4.72
C VAL A 151 23.32 5.23 -5.33
N SER A 152 24.08 5.87 -6.21
CA SER A 152 23.57 6.97 -7.03
C SER A 152 22.33 6.51 -7.80
N ARG A 153 21.22 7.25 -7.66
CA ARG A 153 19.97 7.04 -8.42
C ARG A 153 20.17 7.08 -9.95
N ALA A 154 21.35 7.47 -10.43
CA ALA A 154 21.72 7.45 -11.84
C ALA A 154 21.87 6.03 -12.42
N ASN A 155 22.26 5.03 -11.62
CA ASN A 155 22.62 3.68 -12.09
C ASN A 155 21.47 2.66 -12.00
N VAL A 156 20.24 3.15 -11.87
CA VAL A 156 19.06 2.34 -11.61
C VAL A 156 18.00 2.65 -12.64
N LYS A 157 17.44 1.60 -13.24
CA LYS A 157 16.36 1.69 -14.24
C LYS A 157 15.18 0.84 -13.83
N TYR A 158 13.98 1.26 -14.18
CA TYR A 158 12.76 0.56 -13.89
C TYR A 158 12.17 -0.04 -15.17
N GLY A 159 11.70 -1.27 -15.06
CA GLY A 159 11.00 -2.04 -16.08
C GLY A 159 9.86 -2.86 -15.48
N TYR A 160 9.19 -3.65 -16.32
CA TYR A 160 8.03 -4.43 -15.90
C TYR A 160 8.11 -5.86 -16.45
N VAL A 161 7.90 -6.83 -15.57
CA VAL A 161 7.85 -8.24 -15.92
C VAL A 161 6.42 -8.78 -15.87
N ASP A 162 6.13 -9.74 -16.74
CA ASP A 162 4.88 -10.49 -16.71
C ASP A 162 4.89 -11.59 -15.64
N ARG A 163 3.79 -12.34 -15.58
CA ARG A 163 3.58 -13.47 -14.64
C ARG A 163 4.49 -14.67 -14.92
N THR A 164 5.24 -14.66 -16.03
CA THR A 164 6.27 -15.66 -16.37
C THR A 164 7.67 -15.21 -16.01
N GLY A 165 7.82 -13.97 -15.51
CA GLY A 165 9.12 -13.37 -15.17
C GLY A 165 9.84 -12.74 -16.36
N LYS A 166 9.19 -12.63 -17.53
CA LYS A 166 9.78 -12.02 -18.71
C LYS A 166 9.48 -10.52 -18.74
N PHE A 167 10.47 -9.72 -19.13
CA PHE A 167 10.24 -8.30 -19.38
C PHE A 167 9.24 -8.12 -20.52
N VAL A 168 8.13 -7.45 -20.22
CA VAL A 168 7.23 -6.88 -21.22
C VAL A 168 7.70 -5.48 -21.59
N ILE A 169 8.27 -4.77 -20.61
CA ILE A 169 8.82 -3.44 -20.77
C ILE A 169 10.22 -3.44 -20.17
N GLU A 170 11.22 -3.36 -21.03
CA GLU A 170 12.62 -3.37 -20.63
C GLU A 170 12.97 -2.22 -19.66
N PRO A 171 13.90 -2.44 -18.71
CA PRO A 171 14.34 -1.40 -17.79
C PRO A 171 14.95 -0.21 -18.54
N LYS A 172 14.23 0.91 -18.55
CA LYS A 172 14.69 2.15 -19.21
C LYS A 172 14.24 3.42 -18.50
N TYR A 173 13.26 3.30 -17.60
CA TYR A 173 12.71 4.45 -16.90
C TYR A 173 13.51 4.78 -15.66
N SER A 174 13.52 6.06 -15.36
CA SER A 174 14.30 6.63 -14.28
C SER A 174 13.58 6.50 -12.94
N LEU A 175 12.25 6.66 -12.96
CA LEU A 175 11.33 6.20 -11.92
C LEU A 175 10.09 5.62 -12.59
N ALA A 176 9.36 4.80 -11.85
CA ALA A 176 8.12 4.19 -12.31
C ALA A 176 7.22 3.86 -11.12
N LYS A 177 5.90 3.88 -11.36
CA LYS A 177 4.89 3.42 -10.39
C LYS A 177 4.23 2.12 -10.90
N PRO A 178 3.63 1.31 -10.00
CA PRO A 178 2.86 0.14 -10.43
C PRO A 178 1.73 0.53 -11.40
N PHE A 179 1.41 -0.35 -12.33
CA PHE A 179 0.24 -0.18 -13.20
C PHE A 179 -1.04 -0.08 -12.39
N SER A 180 -1.94 0.79 -12.83
CA SER A 180 -3.29 0.93 -12.31
C SER A 180 -4.21 1.36 -13.45
N GLU A 181 -5.34 0.68 -13.60
CA GLU A 181 -6.34 0.94 -14.65
C GLU A 181 -5.77 0.95 -16.07
N GLY A 182 -4.76 0.11 -16.33
CA GLY A 182 -4.11 -0.05 -17.62
C GLY A 182 -2.96 0.90 -17.92
N LEU A 183 -2.68 1.87 -17.03
CA LEU A 183 -1.62 2.86 -17.21
C LEU A 183 -0.63 2.86 -16.04
N ALA A 184 0.62 3.24 -16.32
CA ALA A 184 1.63 3.46 -15.29
C ALA A 184 2.32 4.81 -15.49
N ALA A 185 2.48 5.56 -14.40
CA ALA A 185 3.29 6.77 -14.40
C ALA A 185 4.78 6.41 -14.46
N VAL A 186 5.52 7.05 -15.34
CA VAL A 186 6.96 6.84 -15.55
C VAL A 186 7.68 8.16 -15.76
N THR A 187 8.87 8.27 -15.19
CA THR A 187 9.76 9.42 -15.39
C THR A 187 10.71 9.16 -16.55
N ILE A 188 10.69 10.03 -17.56
CA ILE A 188 11.63 10.01 -18.68
C ILE A 188 12.64 11.15 -18.51
N GLY A 189 13.91 10.79 -18.37
CA GLY A 189 14.99 11.75 -18.09
C GLY A 189 16.05 11.12 -17.20
N GLY A 190 16.98 11.92 -16.70
CA GLY A 190 18.04 11.47 -15.79
C GLY A 190 18.55 12.62 -14.95
N GLN A 191 19.56 12.35 -14.12
CA GLN A 191 20.18 13.40 -13.33
C GLN A 191 20.81 14.46 -14.25
N GLN A 192 20.45 15.73 -14.04
CA GLN A 192 21.05 16.88 -14.72
C GLN A 192 21.57 17.84 -13.65
N ASN A 193 22.84 18.26 -13.77
CA ASN A 193 23.47 19.20 -12.84
C ASN A 193 23.30 18.83 -11.35
N GLY A 194 23.41 17.53 -11.03
CA GLY A 194 23.25 17.00 -9.66
C GLY A 194 21.80 16.85 -9.18
N SER A 195 20.81 17.36 -9.92
CA SER A 195 19.39 17.26 -9.59
C SER A 195 18.64 16.33 -10.55
N TYR A 196 17.68 15.56 -10.04
CA TYR A 196 16.85 14.73 -10.91
C TYR A 196 15.74 15.59 -11.53
N LYS A 197 15.76 15.76 -12.85
CA LYS A 197 14.62 16.40 -13.51
C LYS A 197 13.49 15.38 -13.58
N ILE A 198 12.45 15.59 -12.78
CA ILE A 198 11.21 14.84 -12.91
C ILE A 198 10.52 15.34 -14.18
N ASN A 199 10.08 14.41 -15.01
CA ASN A 199 9.32 14.67 -16.21
C ASN A 199 8.50 13.40 -16.45
N ASP A 200 7.36 13.36 -15.77
CA ASP A 200 6.47 12.22 -15.71
C ASP A 200 5.48 12.25 -16.86
N GLY A 201 5.27 11.07 -17.44
CA GLY A 201 4.20 10.76 -18.38
C GLY A 201 3.58 9.42 -18.04
N TYR A 202 2.72 8.91 -18.91
CA TYR A 202 2.05 7.63 -18.71
C TYR A 202 2.24 6.69 -19.88
N ILE A 203 2.43 5.42 -19.57
CA ILE A 203 2.56 4.32 -20.54
C ILE A 203 1.46 3.29 -20.36
N ASP A 204 1.11 2.61 -21.46
CA ASP A 204 0.27 1.42 -21.42
C ASP A 204 1.07 0.15 -21.08
N LYS A 205 0.37 -0.98 -20.95
CA LYS A 205 0.96 -2.29 -20.61
C LYS A 205 1.95 -2.83 -21.67
N THR A 206 2.00 -2.24 -22.86
CA THR A 206 2.98 -2.56 -23.92
C THR A 206 4.23 -1.68 -23.83
N GLY A 207 4.22 -0.66 -22.97
CA GLY A 207 5.30 0.32 -22.83
C GLY A 207 5.18 1.49 -23.82
N LYS A 208 4.06 1.61 -24.54
CA LYS A 208 3.80 2.75 -25.41
C LYS A 208 3.37 3.95 -24.57
N VAL A 209 3.92 5.12 -24.89
CA VAL A 209 3.52 6.38 -24.26
C VAL A 209 2.09 6.72 -24.68
N VAL A 210 1.23 6.92 -23.68
CA VAL A 210 -0.18 7.33 -23.85
C VAL A 210 -0.34 8.82 -23.52
N ILE A 211 0.37 9.30 -22.49
CA ILE A 211 0.41 10.71 -22.12
C ILE A 211 1.88 11.12 -22.10
N GLU A 212 2.24 12.07 -22.96
CA GLU A 212 3.61 12.52 -23.11
C GLU A 212 4.18 13.09 -21.79
N PRO A 213 5.44 12.79 -21.46
CA PRO A 213 6.09 13.31 -20.27
C PRO A 213 6.13 14.84 -20.26
N GLN A 214 5.45 15.42 -19.27
CA GLN A 214 5.32 16.88 -19.14
C GLN A 214 5.04 17.34 -17.70
N PHE A 215 4.95 16.42 -16.75
CA PHE A 215 4.57 16.71 -15.37
C PHE A 215 5.77 16.62 -14.44
N ASP A 216 5.81 17.49 -13.44
CA ASP A 216 6.83 17.45 -12.39
C ASP A 216 6.52 16.39 -11.33
N ASN A 217 5.31 15.81 -11.36
CA ASN A 217 4.91 14.62 -10.60
C ASN A 217 3.62 14.02 -11.18
N ALA A 218 3.50 12.70 -11.22
CA ALA A 218 2.29 12.00 -11.61
C ALA A 218 1.95 10.85 -10.65
N LEU A 219 0.72 10.83 -10.11
CA LEU A 219 0.19 9.75 -9.29
C LEU A 219 -0.43 8.63 -10.15
N ARG A 220 -0.83 7.51 -9.54
CA ARG A 220 -1.50 6.43 -10.27
C ARG A 220 -2.93 6.83 -10.62
N PHE A 221 -3.46 6.25 -11.68
CA PHE A 221 -4.90 6.33 -11.96
C PHE A 221 -5.69 5.57 -10.89
N SER A 222 -6.76 6.20 -10.42
CA SER A 222 -7.79 5.58 -9.59
C SER A 222 -9.15 6.13 -9.99
N GLU A 223 -10.06 5.22 -10.29
CA GLU A 223 -11.40 5.44 -10.80
C GLU A 223 -11.49 6.40 -12.02
N GLY A 224 -10.54 6.28 -12.95
CA GLY A 224 -10.47 7.01 -14.21
C GLY A 224 -9.73 8.34 -14.16
N LEU A 225 -9.23 8.77 -12.99
CA LEU A 225 -8.51 10.03 -12.82
C LEU A 225 -7.15 9.82 -12.16
N ALA A 226 -6.18 10.68 -12.49
CA ALA A 226 -4.89 10.75 -11.82
C ALA A 226 -4.51 12.19 -11.49
N ALA A 227 -3.97 12.40 -10.30
CA ALA A 227 -3.40 13.68 -9.90
C ALA A 227 -2.00 13.86 -10.49
N VAL A 228 -1.76 15.03 -11.11
CA VAL A 228 -0.47 15.42 -11.69
C VAL A 228 -0.11 16.85 -11.29
N MET A 229 1.19 17.13 -11.20
CA MET A 229 1.74 18.45 -10.89
C MET A 229 2.39 19.01 -12.14
N ASP A 230 2.04 20.24 -12.54
CA ASP A 230 2.70 20.93 -13.64
C ASP A 230 3.96 21.70 -13.19
N SER A 231 4.66 22.30 -14.15
CA SER A 231 5.88 23.08 -13.92
C SER A 231 5.68 24.39 -13.16
N SER A 232 4.44 24.73 -12.79
CA SER A 232 4.10 25.87 -11.94
C SER A 232 3.77 25.44 -10.51
N ASP A 233 4.15 24.21 -10.12
CA ASP A 233 3.85 23.57 -8.84
C ASP A 233 2.34 23.43 -8.57
N LYS A 234 1.50 23.41 -9.61
CA LYS A 234 0.04 23.29 -9.47
C LYS A 234 -0.43 21.88 -9.74
N TRP A 235 -1.17 21.34 -8.78
CA TRP A 235 -1.83 20.05 -8.90
C TRP A 235 -3.15 20.15 -9.69
N LYS A 236 -3.39 19.15 -10.54
CA LYS A 236 -4.63 18.97 -11.30
C LYS A 236 -4.93 17.49 -11.45
N TYR A 237 -6.18 17.16 -11.76
CA TYR A 237 -6.55 15.81 -12.18
C TYR A 237 -6.71 15.75 -13.68
N ILE A 238 -6.17 14.68 -14.26
CA ILE A 238 -6.32 14.33 -15.66
C ILE A 238 -7.08 13.02 -15.81
N ASP A 239 -7.78 12.86 -16.92
CA ASP A 239 -8.30 11.56 -17.36
C ASP A 239 -7.21 10.72 -18.05
N GLN A 240 -7.56 9.50 -18.45
CA GLN A 240 -6.66 8.55 -19.11
C GLN A 240 -6.15 8.99 -20.50
N THR A 241 -6.73 10.06 -21.06
CA THR A 241 -6.27 10.69 -22.31
C THR A 241 -5.27 11.82 -22.06
N GLY A 242 -5.07 12.21 -20.79
CA GLY A 242 -4.25 13.35 -20.40
C GLY A 242 -5.02 14.67 -20.35
N LYS A 243 -6.32 14.66 -20.61
CA LYS A 243 -7.14 15.86 -20.54
C LYS A 243 -7.39 16.25 -19.09
N VAL A 244 -7.15 17.52 -18.78
CA VAL A 244 -7.45 18.07 -17.45
C VAL A 244 -8.95 18.06 -17.19
N VAL A 245 -9.35 17.44 -16.09
CA VAL A 245 -10.75 17.34 -15.63
C VAL A 245 -11.00 18.28 -14.46
N VAL A 246 -10.03 18.39 -13.54
CA VAL A 246 -10.18 19.16 -12.30
C VAL A 246 -8.92 19.98 -12.04
N THR A 247 -9.06 21.28 -11.80
CA THR A 247 -7.97 22.20 -11.44
C THR A 247 -8.39 23.02 -10.23
N PRO A 248 -8.30 22.51 -9.01
CA PRO A 248 -8.73 23.26 -7.85
C PRO A 248 -7.65 24.28 -7.49
N GLU A 249 -8.11 25.51 -7.24
CA GLU A 249 -7.25 26.70 -7.12
C GLU A 249 -6.25 26.61 -5.96
N ASP A 250 -6.56 25.80 -4.94
CA ASP A 250 -5.78 25.63 -3.72
C ASP A 250 -5.27 24.19 -3.49
N LEU A 251 -5.17 23.34 -4.54
CA LEU A 251 -4.59 22.00 -4.33
C LEU A 251 -3.08 22.04 -4.09
N SER A 252 -2.68 21.49 -2.96
CA SER A 252 -1.37 20.87 -2.79
C SER A 252 -1.59 19.39 -2.51
N ILE A 253 -1.14 18.48 -3.37
CA ILE A 253 -1.27 17.04 -3.09
C ILE A 253 0.06 16.55 -2.51
N SER A 254 0.16 16.48 -1.19
CA SER A 254 1.27 15.80 -0.50
C SER A 254 0.91 14.33 -0.23
N GLY A 255 0.69 13.54 -1.29
CA GLY A 255 0.21 12.16 -1.20
C GLY A 255 -1.28 12.04 -0.82
N GLY A 256 -1.98 11.02 -1.34
CA GLY A 256 -3.37 10.72 -0.97
C GLY A 256 -4.47 11.16 -1.96
N GLY A 257 -4.11 11.71 -3.12
CA GLY A 257 -5.06 12.13 -4.17
C GLY A 257 -5.63 10.99 -5.03
N GLU A 258 -5.64 9.75 -4.55
CA GLU A 258 -6.31 8.65 -5.25
C GLU A 258 -7.81 8.69 -4.90
N PHE A 259 -8.68 8.50 -5.88
CA PHE A 259 -10.13 8.41 -5.65
C PHE A 259 -10.48 7.03 -5.07
N HIS A 260 -11.34 7.03 -4.06
CA HIS A 260 -11.94 5.84 -3.49
C HIS A 260 -13.44 6.10 -3.24
N ASP A 261 -14.29 5.26 -3.83
CA ASP A 261 -15.75 5.43 -3.90
C ASP A 261 -16.17 6.84 -4.38
N GLY A 262 -15.47 7.38 -5.38
CA GLY A 262 -15.77 8.69 -5.98
C GLY A 262 -15.25 9.91 -5.23
N ILE A 263 -14.57 9.74 -4.09
CA ILE A 263 -14.01 10.82 -3.27
C ILE A 263 -12.49 10.72 -3.18
N ALA A 264 -11.81 11.86 -3.28
CA ALA A 264 -10.38 11.98 -3.01
C ALA A 264 -10.13 12.93 -1.84
N VAL A 265 -9.13 12.61 -1.01
CA VAL A 265 -8.64 13.51 0.03
C VAL A 265 -7.48 14.32 -0.54
N VAL A 266 -7.60 15.64 -0.44
CA VAL A 266 -6.61 16.56 -0.96
C VAL A 266 -6.15 17.51 0.14
N ARG A 267 -4.94 18.02 0.02
CA ARG A 267 -4.44 19.04 0.94
C ARG A 267 -4.59 20.42 0.31
N SER A 268 -4.95 21.38 1.14
CA SER A 268 -5.13 22.79 0.81
C SER A 268 -4.32 23.68 1.73
N ASN A 269 -4.31 24.98 1.46
CA ASN A 269 -3.64 25.97 2.30
C ASN A 269 -4.16 26.02 3.74
N THR A 270 -5.39 25.52 3.98
CA THR A 270 -6.06 25.56 5.29
C THR A 270 -6.13 24.19 5.97
N GLY A 271 -5.58 23.13 5.38
CA GLY A 271 -5.57 21.78 5.94
C GLY A 271 -5.85 20.71 4.89
N TYR A 272 -6.75 19.78 5.17
CA TYR A 272 -7.23 18.80 4.21
C TYR A 272 -8.64 19.17 3.73
N SER A 273 -9.00 18.69 2.56
CA SER A 273 -10.32 18.85 1.94
C SER A 273 -10.70 17.57 1.21
N LEU A 274 -11.98 17.41 0.93
CA LEU A 274 -12.52 16.27 0.19
C LEU A 274 -13.06 16.80 -1.13
N ILE A 275 -12.81 16.08 -2.20
CA ILE A 275 -13.35 16.44 -3.52
C ILE A 275 -13.98 15.22 -4.18
N ASP A 276 -15.07 15.46 -4.90
CA ASP A 276 -15.60 14.52 -5.87
C ASP A 276 -14.82 14.60 -7.20
N LYS A 277 -15.20 13.77 -8.17
CA LYS A 277 -14.59 13.76 -9.52
C LYS A 277 -14.81 15.04 -10.34
N SER A 278 -15.70 15.92 -9.90
CA SER A 278 -15.88 17.26 -10.48
C SER A 278 -14.99 18.32 -9.82
N GLY A 279 -14.29 17.97 -8.73
CA GLY A 279 -13.46 18.86 -7.94
C GLY A 279 -14.20 19.64 -6.86
N LYS A 280 -15.48 19.34 -6.63
CA LYS A 280 -16.29 20.00 -5.61
C LYS A 280 -16.24 19.22 -4.31
N SER A 281 -16.27 19.92 -3.18
CA SER A 281 -16.52 19.25 -1.90
C SER A 281 -17.97 18.77 -1.87
N PRO A 282 -18.23 17.46 -1.74
CA PRO A 282 -19.60 16.96 -1.55
C PRO A 282 -20.07 17.15 -0.10
N PHE A 283 -19.18 17.55 0.82
CA PHE A 283 -19.48 17.59 2.25
C PHE A 283 -19.67 19.02 2.80
N PRO A 284 -20.51 19.18 3.84
CA PRO A 284 -20.64 20.41 4.62
C PRO A 284 -19.31 20.93 5.17
N SER A 285 -19.18 22.26 5.27
CA SER A 285 -17.96 22.95 5.72
C SER A 285 -17.59 22.73 7.20
N ALA A 286 -18.47 22.13 8.00
CA ALA A 286 -18.25 21.89 9.42
C ALA A 286 -17.26 20.74 9.72
N PHE A 287 -16.93 19.92 8.72
CA PHE A 287 -16.04 18.76 8.88
C PHE A 287 -14.58 19.12 8.61
N LYS A 288 -13.68 18.52 9.40
CA LYS A 288 -12.23 18.62 9.18
C LYS A 288 -11.68 17.25 8.81
N PRO A 289 -11.48 16.96 7.50
CA PRO A 289 -10.77 15.75 7.11
C PRO A 289 -9.31 15.82 7.57
N THR A 290 -8.67 14.66 7.58
CA THR A 290 -7.24 14.50 7.86
C THR A 290 -6.58 13.77 6.68
N ASP A 291 -5.26 13.69 6.66
CA ASP A 291 -4.50 12.81 5.74
C ASP A 291 -4.92 11.34 5.82
N LYS A 292 -5.56 10.94 6.92
CA LYS A 292 -6.02 9.57 7.16
C LYS A 292 -7.49 9.38 6.88
N SER A 293 -8.22 10.44 6.54
CA SER A 293 -9.59 10.30 6.09
C SER A 293 -9.55 9.50 4.79
N LEU A 294 -10.23 8.36 4.79
CA LEU A 294 -10.32 7.50 3.62
C LEU A 294 -11.78 7.10 3.47
N PHE A 295 -12.26 7.24 2.26
CA PHE A 295 -13.57 6.75 1.90
C PHE A 295 -13.42 5.31 1.42
N SER A 296 -14.12 4.38 2.06
CA SER A 296 -14.00 2.96 1.74
C SER A 296 -15.29 2.25 2.10
N GLY A 297 -15.78 1.39 1.20
CA GLY A 297 -17.00 0.62 1.44
C GLY A 297 -18.25 1.49 1.63
N GLY A 298 -18.28 2.68 1.03
CA GLY A 298 -19.39 3.62 1.13
C GLY A 298 -19.34 4.56 2.34
N LEU A 299 -18.27 4.54 3.15
CA LEU A 299 -18.22 5.25 4.42
C LEU A 299 -16.86 5.91 4.66
N MET A 300 -16.88 6.95 5.50
CA MET A 300 -15.66 7.60 6.00
C MET A 300 -15.84 8.02 7.46
N LEU A 301 -14.75 7.96 8.23
CA LEU A 301 -14.70 8.53 9.56
C LEU A 301 -14.22 9.98 9.51
N VAL A 302 -14.96 10.87 10.17
CA VAL A 302 -14.62 12.28 10.36
C VAL A 302 -14.69 12.65 11.84
N SER A 303 -14.05 13.76 12.22
CA SER A 303 -14.23 14.37 13.54
C SER A 303 -14.89 15.74 13.39
N ASP A 304 -15.87 16.04 14.24
CA ASP A 304 -16.44 17.38 14.35
C ASP A 304 -15.47 18.36 15.03
N LEU A 305 -15.85 19.65 15.07
CA LEU A 305 -15.05 20.70 15.72
C LEU A 305 -14.83 20.50 17.22
N GLY A 306 -15.64 19.65 17.86
CA GLY A 306 -15.51 19.25 19.27
C GLY A 306 -14.63 18.01 19.48
N GLY A 307 -14.08 17.44 18.40
CA GLY A 307 -13.26 16.22 18.46
C GLY A 307 -14.06 14.93 18.60
N LYS A 308 -15.39 14.95 18.41
CA LYS A 308 -16.21 13.73 18.40
C LYS A 308 -16.17 13.08 17.03
N PHE A 309 -16.01 11.76 17.03
CA PHE A 309 -15.97 10.97 15.81
C PHE A 309 -17.37 10.68 15.26
N GLN A 310 -17.49 10.74 13.94
CA GLN A 310 -18.70 10.47 13.19
C GLN A 310 -18.35 9.62 11.97
N ILE A 311 -19.14 8.61 11.67
CA ILE A 311 -19.08 7.85 10.42
C ILE A 311 -20.13 8.46 9.50
N ILE A 312 -19.71 8.89 8.32
CA ILE A 312 -20.58 9.49 7.31
C ILE A 312 -20.60 8.64 6.04
N ASP A 313 -21.70 8.73 5.28
CA ASP A 313 -21.80 8.19 3.93
C ASP A 313 -21.29 9.19 2.87
N LYS A 314 -21.51 8.88 1.59
CA LYS A 314 -20.98 9.67 0.46
C LYS A 314 -21.77 10.96 0.23
N GLU A 315 -23.00 11.01 0.74
CA GLU A 315 -23.84 12.20 0.79
C GLU A 315 -23.45 13.13 1.94
N GLY A 316 -22.64 12.65 2.89
CA GLY A 316 -22.21 13.39 4.06
C GLY A 316 -23.17 13.27 5.24
N GLU A 317 -24.12 12.34 5.17
CA GLU A 317 -25.06 12.08 6.24
C GLU A 317 -24.40 11.27 7.34
N ILE A 318 -24.71 11.60 8.60
CA ILE A 318 -24.17 10.88 9.76
C ILE A 318 -24.85 9.52 9.85
N VAL A 319 -24.10 8.47 9.56
CA VAL A 319 -24.53 7.08 9.70
C VAL A 319 -24.39 6.61 11.15
N ALA A 320 -23.33 7.04 11.84
CA ALA A 320 -23.07 6.66 13.23
C ALA A 320 -22.16 7.64 13.97
N THR A 321 -22.23 7.62 15.30
CA THR A 321 -21.37 8.40 16.19
C THR A 321 -20.64 7.46 17.16
N PRO A 322 -19.57 6.78 16.70
CA PRO A 322 -18.89 5.78 17.52
C PRO A 322 -18.28 6.41 18.78
N ASP A 323 -18.50 5.76 19.92
CA ASP A 323 -17.84 6.11 21.16
C ASP A 323 -16.51 5.33 21.29
N PHE A 324 -15.43 6.07 21.09
CA PHE A 324 -14.07 5.56 21.24
C PHE A 324 -13.38 6.01 22.53
N SER A 325 -14.13 6.56 23.50
CA SER A 325 -13.57 6.96 24.81
C SER A 325 -12.78 5.84 25.49
N SER A 326 -13.22 4.59 25.29
CA SER A 326 -12.55 3.39 25.81
C SER A 326 -11.26 2.98 25.08
N ALA A 327 -11.00 3.52 23.88
CA ALA A 327 -9.86 3.17 23.03
C ALA A 327 -8.59 4.00 23.31
N GLY A 328 -8.67 4.96 24.25
CA GLY A 328 -7.55 5.83 24.63
C GLY A 328 -7.52 7.15 23.84
N LYS A 329 -6.42 7.89 23.99
CA LYS A 329 -6.17 9.13 23.24
C LYS A 329 -5.58 8.79 21.86
N ASP A 330 -5.73 9.70 20.91
CA ASP A 330 -5.05 9.62 19.61
C ASP A 330 -5.32 8.32 18.82
N ILE A 331 -6.59 8.02 18.59
CA ILE A 331 -7.00 6.91 17.75
C ILE A 331 -7.04 7.28 16.26
N THR A 332 -6.89 6.28 15.41
CA THR A 332 -7.14 6.36 13.98
C THR A 332 -7.94 5.14 13.54
N VAL A 333 -8.83 5.32 12.58
CA VAL A 333 -9.61 4.23 12.02
C VAL A 333 -9.19 4.03 10.57
N GLY A 334 -8.92 2.79 10.21
CA GLY A 334 -8.56 2.40 8.86
C GLY A 334 -9.77 2.29 7.94
N GLU A 335 -9.51 1.84 6.71
CA GLU A 335 -10.52 1.56 5.69
C GLU A 335 -11.59 0.56 6.17
N PHE A 336 -12.82 0.74 5.70
CA PHE A 336 -13.87 -0.27 5.87
C PHE A 336 -13.70 -1.41 4.87
N ARG A 337 -13.11 -2.51 5.33
CA ARG A 337 -12.95 -3.74 4.54
C ARG A 337 -14.01 -4.75 4.93
N GLY A 338 -14.83 -5.17 3.97
CA GLY A 338 -15.94 -6.09 4.24
C GLY A 338 -16.99 -5.53 5.21
N GLY A 339 -17.12 -4.20 5.31
CA GLY A 339 -18.04 -3.52 6.23
C GLY A 339 -17.56 -3.38 7.67
N VAL A 340 -16.28 -3.63 7.91
CA VAL A 340 -15.63 -3.49 9.22
C VAL A 340 -14.41 -2.59 9.07
N ALA A 341 -14.23 -1.67 10.00
CA ALA A 341 -13.05 -0.81 10.06
C ALA A 341 -12.19 -1.15 11.28
N ARG A 342 -10.86 -1.17 11.06
CA ARG A 342 -9.85 -1.39 12.09
C ARG A 342 -9.64 -0.10 12.88
N VAL A 343 -9.69 -0.17 14.21
CA VAL A 343 -9.37 0.95 15.11
C VAL A 343 -7.97 0.73 15.68
N LEU A 344 -7.10 1.73 15.49
CA LEU A 344 -5.70 1.74 15.88
C LEU A 344 -5.46 2.86 16.90
N SER A 345 -4.55 2.65 17.86
CA SER A 345 -4.05 3.72 18.73
C SER A 345 -2.67 4.18 18.26
N LYS A 346 -2.37 5.48 18.29
CA LYS A 346 -1.03 6.00 17.95
C LYS A 346 0.07 5.48 18.88
N ASP A 347 -0.27 5.13 20.12
CA ASP A 347 0.68 4.58 21.09
C ASP A 347 1.12 3.17 20.73
N ASN A 348 0.34 2.48 19.87
CA ASN A 348 0.57 1.10 19.48
C ASN A 348 0.16 0.91 18.02
N ARG A 349 0.86 1.59 17.11
CA ARG A 349 0.50 1.65 15.67
C ARG A 349 0.37 0.28 15.01
N ASP A 350 1.02 -0.73 15.58
CA ASP A 350 1.06 -2.08 15.04
C ASP A 350 -0.07 -2.97 15.60
N LEU A 351 -0.77 -2.52 16.65
CA LEU A 351 -1.80 -3.29 17.33
C LEU A 351 -3.17 -2.60 17.24
N SER A 352 -4.13 -3.31 16.61
CA SER A 352 -5.54 -2.92 16.67
C SER A 352 -6.04 -2.94 18.10
N VAL A 353 -6.58 -1.81 18.53
CA VAL A 353 -7.32 -1.71 19.79
C VAL A 353 -8.75 -2.23 19.64
N GLY A 354 -9.27 -2.29 18.40
CA GLY A 354 -10.46 -3.06 18.09
C GLY A 354 -10.95 -2.91 16.65
N TYR A 355 -12.20 -3.31 16.43
CA TYR A 355 -12.90 -3.28 15.15
C TYR A 355 -14.34 -2.80 15.34
N VAL A 356 -14.78 -1.90 14.46
CA VAL A 356 -16.16 -1.40 14.41
C VAL A 356 -16.85 -1.75 13.10
N ASN A 357 -18.16 -1.97 13.16
CA ASN A 357 -18.98 -2.16 11.98
C ASN A 357 -19.41 -0.81 11.37
N LYS A 358 -20.16 -0.87 10.26
CA LYS A 358 -20.73 0.30 9.57
C LYS A 358 -21.62 1.21 10.45
N LYS A 359 -22.19 0.69 11.54
CA LYS A 359 -23.00 1.44 12.51
C LYS A 359 -22.16 2.03 13.64
N GLY A 360 -20.84 1.93 13.58
CA GLY A 360 -19.93 2.39 14.64
C GLY A 360 -19.94 1.52 15.89
N GLU A 361 -20.58 0.34 15.84
CA GLU A 361 -20.64 -0.58 16.97
C GLU A 361 -19.36 -1.43 17.01
N TRP A 362 -18.77 -1.56 18.20
CA TRP A 362 -17.64 -2.47 18.43
C TRP A 362 -18.08 -3.91 18.20
N ILE A 363 -17.46 -4.58 17.23
CA ILE A 363 -17.63 -6.04 17.04
C ILE A 363 -16.54 -6.82 17.75
N TRP A 364 -15.40 -6.18 18.01
CA TRP A 364 -14.29 -6.74 18.78
C TRP A 364 -13.45 -5.59 19.35
N LYS A 365 -12.92 -5.75 20.56
CA LYS A 365 -11.96 -4.80 21.16
C LYS A 365 -11.07 -5.52 22.17
N ILE A 366 -9.87 -5.01 22.38
CA ILE A 366 -9.00 -5.47 23.46
C ILE A 366 -9.68 -5.11 24.79
N THR A 367 -10.00 -6.11 25.60
CA THR A 367 -10.39 -5.92 27.00
C THR A 367 -9.12 -5.80 27.84
N LYS A 368 -8.96 -4.66 28.54
CA LYS A 368 -7.90 -4.47 29.54
C LYS A 368 -8.07 -5.41 30.73
#